data_AF-A0A7S8EVE5-F1
#
_entry.id   AF-A0A7S8EVE5-F1
#
_cell.length_a   1.000
_cell.length_b   1.000
_cell.length_c   1.000
_cell.angle_alpha   90.00
_cell.angle_beta   90.00
_cell.angle_gamma   90.00
#
_symmetry.space_group_name_H-M   'P 1'
#
loop_
_entity.id
_entity.type
_entity.pdbx_description
1 polymer ?
#
loop_
_entity_poly.entity_id
_entity_poly.type
_entity_poly.pdbx_seq_one_letter_code
_entity_poly.pdbx_strand_id
1 'polypeptide(L)'
;MATADYIDNVDAYGGSAAGVLDSWDDSTNTVRGAVTIRSVNNAALCWTYNVTGAVVDGTGYRKLSLSYVGGSGVPAAGDRCWLAFARAGDKGLGDANGPAVSVNDNVATFSGTSGKIMKDSGVAIGALAPKADPTFTGTPAAPTAALGTTTTQLATTAFVKAAIDVVLGGVSTAYDTLSEIATAIGLLAPKASPTFTGTPAGPTPVPGTNSTQLATTAFVAAAVSGMKLQNLYDSTQQTIIAGGALTITHGLGVKPKLYMAVLQCTTAEGGFSVTDEVVVNPNFSADSSIGRGQDLVPDATNINVRFGNQANAHTILNKTKGANFNITNSSWKLVVRAWACGDQMTKYFVDSKGAYLGGFDGAEPPDGATEVPNAPEDARQVWQGDGWSDAPTMRRLVLKSVVQARIIDAGKMPQAYAMLTGNAVYFARWFAPDRPEVYADDPDAKTLVTALGLDAASILAP
;
A
#
# COMPACT_ATOMS: atom_id res chain seq x y z
N MET A 1 4.13 81.97 -66.50
CA MET A 1 2.95 81.87 -65.61
C MET A 1 3.38 82.26 -64.21
N ALA A 2 2.51 82.87 -63.41
CA ALA A 2 2.89 83.42 -62.11
C ALA A 2 3.37 82.31 -61.17
N THR A 3 4.46 82.57 -60.46
CA THR A 3 5.05 81.69 -59.44
C THR A 3 4.76 82.15 -58.02
N ALA A 4 4.15 83.32 -57.88
CA ALA A 4 3.70 83.87 -56.62
C ALA A 4 2.48 84.76 -56.83
N ASP A 5 1.66 84.88 -55.80
CA ASP A 5 0.56 85.84 -55.71
C ASP A 5 0.69 86.65 -54.42
N TYR A 6 0.25 87.91 -54.46
CA TYR A 6 0.36 88.88 -53.38
C TYR A 6 -1.04 89.37 -53.07
N ILE A 7 -1.66 88.77 -52.06
CA ILE A 7 -3.06 89.01 -51.72
C ILE A 7 -3.11 90.03 -50.60
N ASP A 8 -3.82 91.13 -50.82
CA ASP A 8 -4.00 92.18 -49.80
C ASP A 8 -4.60 91.59 -48.51
N ASN A 9 -4.13 92.06 -47.36
CA ASN A 9 -4.65 91.66 -46.06
C ASN A 9 -6.08 92.15 -45.83
N VAL A 10 -6.56 93.10 -46.64
CA VAL A 10 -7.88 93.70 -46.57
C VAL A 10 -8.68 93.35 -47.84
N ASP A 11 -9.91 92.86 -47.67
CA ASP A 11 -10.80 92.55 -48.78
C ASP A 11 -11.37 93.82 -49.44
N ALA A 12 -12.13 93.63 -50.52
CA ALA A 12 -12.72 94.73 -51.29
C ALA A 12 -13.80 95.55 -50.54
N TYR A 13 -14.14 95.17 -49.30
CA TYR A 13 -15.10 95.84 -48.43
C TYR A 13 -14.48 96.38 -47.13
N GLY A 14 -13.15 96.28 -46.96
CA GLY A 14 -12.44 96.77 -45.78
C GLY A 14 -12.30 95.74 -44.65
N GLY A 15 -12.73 94.49 -44.85
CA GLY A 15 -12.58 93.40 -43.86
C GLY A 15 -11.21 92.76 -43.91
N SER A 16 -10.69 92.28 -42.77
CA SER A 16 -9.39 91.59 -42.73
C SER A 16 -9.50 90.15 -43.24
N ALA A 17 -8.67 89.79 -44.22
CA ALA A 17 -8.52 88.45 -44.77
C ALA A 17 -7.30 87.68 -44.22
N ALA A 18 -6.42 88.36 -43.45
CA ALA A 18 -5.12 87.81 -43.03
C ALA A 18 -5.22 86.43 -42.36
N GLY A 19 -6.10 86.27 -41.37
CA GLY A 19 -6.22 84.99 -40.65
C GLY A 19 -6.77 83.83 -41.50
N VAL A 20 -7.56 84.13 -42.52
CA VAL A 20 -8.03 83.12 -43.48
C VAL A 20 -6.88 82.72 -44.40
N LEU A 21 -6.13 83.70 -44.91
CA LEU A 21 -4.99 83.45 -45.79
C LEU A 21 -3.85 82.70 -45.09
N ASP A 22 -3.62 82.97 -43.80
CA ASP A 22 -2.64 82.24 -42.99
C ASP A 22 -2.99 80.74 -42.89
N SER A 23 -4.27 80.36 -42.91
CA SER A 23 -4.67 78.94 -42.88
C SER A 23 -4.44 78.18 -44.19
N TRP A 24 -4.10 78.88 -45.29
CA TRP A 24 -3.97 78.24 -46.62
C TRP A 24 -2.68 77.43 -46.77
N ASP A 25 -1.82 77.44 -45.75
CA ASP A 25 -0.57 76.70 -45.74
C ASP A 25 -0.48 75.65 -44.62
N ASP A 26 -1.55 75.43 -43.85
CA ASP A 26 -1.61 74.47 -42.73
C ASP A 26 -1.42 73.00 -43.15
N SER A 27 -1.66 72.66 -44.42
CA SER A 27 -1.44 71.30 -44.93
C SER A 27 0.05 70.97 -44.99
N THR A 28 0.39 69.76 -44.53
CA THR A 28 1.76 69.22 -44.60
C THR A 28 2.10 68.52 -45.92
N ASN A 29 1.16 68.49 -46.87
CA ASN A 29 1.41 67.95 -48.21
C ASN A 29 2.28 68.89 -49.05
N THR A 30 3.04 68.34 -50.00
CA THR A 30 3.89 69.13 -50.93
C THR A 30 3.07 70.14 -51.75
N VAL A 31 1.81 69.81 -52.06
CA VAL A 31 0.79 70.76 -52.52
C VAL A 31 -0.16 70.97 -51.35
N ARG A 32 -0.23 72.20 -50.84
CA ARG A 32 -0.99 72.55 -49.63
C ARG A 32 -2.49 72.77 -49.91
N GLY A 33 -2.81 73.15 -51.14
CA GLY A 33 -4.17 73.28 -51.66
C GLY A 33 -4.17 73.98 -53.01
N ALA A 34 -5.34 74.11 -53.61
CA ALA A 34 -5.54 74.80 -54.86
C ALA A 34 -6.28 76.12 -54.64
N VAL A 35 -5.65 77.24 -54.99
CA VAL A 35 -6.31 78.55 -55.05
C VAL A 35 -6.87 78.75 -56.45
N THR A 36 -8.16 79.03 -56.54
CA THR A 36 -8.85 79.42 -57.76
C THR A 36 -9.20 80.89 -57.68
N ILE A 37 -8.74 81.65 -58.67
CA ILE A 37 -8.99 83.08 -58.76
C ILE A 37 -9.89 83.32 -59.98
N ARG A 38 -10.98 84.05 -59.78
CA ARG A 38 -12.01 84.29 -60.80
C ARG A 38 -12.42 85.76 -60.82
N SER A 39 -12.52 86.36 -62.00
CA SER A 39 -13.03 87.74 -62.12
C SER A 39 -14.50 87.83 -61.70
N VAL A 40 -14.84 88.88 -60.94
CA VAL A 40 -16.21 89.22 -60.54
C VAL A 40 -17.03 89.69 -61.74
N ASN A 41 -16.38 90.42 -62.65
CA ASN A 41 -17.03 91.07 -63.78
C ASN A 41 -17.15 90.15 -65.00
N ASN A 42 -16.33 89.09 -65.08
CA ASN A 42 -16.37 88.12 -66.17
C ASN A 42 -16.00 86.72 -65.67
N ALA A 43 -17.02 85.88 -65.44
CA ALA A 43 -16.83 84.52 -64.92
C ALA A 43 -16.03 83.59 -65.86
N ALA A 44 -15.83 83.95 -67.13
CA ALA A 44 -14.97 83.19 -68.04
C ALA A 44 -13.46 83.40 -67.79
N LEU A 45 -13.08 84.44 -67.03
CA LEU A 45 -11.71 84.69 -66.59
C LEU A 45 -11.47 83.97 -65.25
N CYS A 46 -10.85 82.79 -65.30
CA CYS A 46 -10.64 81.93 -64.12
C CYS A 46 -9.34 81.14 -64.26
N TRP A 47 -8.56 81.06 -63.18
CA TRP A 47 -7.30 80.30 -63.14
C TRP A 47 -7.13 79.64 -61.78
N THR A 48 -6.52 78.46 -61.80
CA THR A 48 -6.22 77.68 -60.61
C THR A 48 -4.71 77.48 -60.50
N TYR A 49 -4.20 77.69 -59.29
CA TYR A 49 -2.82 77.46 -58.92
C TYR A 49 -2.77 76.56 -57.69
N ASN A 50 -1.76 75.70 -57.62
CA ASN A 50 -1.44 75.00 -56.39
C ASN A 50 -0.60 75.91 -55.51
N VAL A 51 -0.95 76.00 -54.23
CA VAL A 51 -0.10 76.56 -53.18
C VAL A 51 0.92 75.50 -52.79
N THR A 52 2.21 75.81 -52.92
CA THR A 52 3.32 74.84 -52.82
C THR A 52 4.31 75.13 -51.69
N GLY A 53 4.13 76.26 -51.00
CA GLY A 53 5.03 76.72 -49.94
C GLY A 53 4.27 77.46 -48.85
N ALA A 54 5.01 77.99 -47.88
CA ALA A 54 4.43 78.72 -46.77
C ALA A 54 3.79 80.03 -47.23
N VAL A 55 2.71 80.43 -46.57
CA VAL A 55 2.18 81.78 -46.68
C VAL A 55 3.16 82.72 -45.98
N VAL A 56 3.66 83.73 -46.69
CA VAL A 56 4.64 84.69 -46.13
C VAL A 56 3.95 86.02 -45.84
N ASP A 57 4.09 86.50 -44.60
CA ASP A 57 3.63 87.83 -44.18
C ASP A 57 4.48 88.93 -44.82
N GLY A 58 3.84 89.81 -45.58
CA GLY A 58 4.42 91.04 -46.08
C GLY A 58 3.63 92.27 -45.60
N THR A 59 4.25 93.45 -45.67
CA THR A 59 3.60 94.69 -45.23
C THR A 59 2.35 94.99 -46.06
N GLY A 60 1.18 94.69 -45.49
CA GLY A 60 -0.13 94.88 -46.13
C GLY A 60 -0.63 93.70 -46.98
N TYR A 61 0.10 92.57 -47.07
CA TYR A 61 -0.30 91.44 -47.90
C TYR A 61 0.16 90.07 -47.36
N ARG A 62 -0.39 89.00 -47.93
CA ARG A 62 0.12 87.62 -47.83
C ARG A 62 0.64 87.16 -49.17
N LYS A 63 1.88 86.65 -49.19
CA LYS A 63 2.49 86.07 -50.39
C LYS A 63 2.28 84.56 -50.42
N LEU A 64 1.69 84.08 -51.50
CA LEU A 64 1.58 82.66 -51.81
C LEU A 64 2.68 82.23 -52.78
N SER A 65 3.26 81.05 -52.54
CA SER A 65 4.15 80.37 -53.51
C SER A 65 3.32 79.43 -54.38
N LEU A 66 3.31 79.67 -55.69
CA LEU A 66 2.35 79.06 -56.61
C LEU A 66 3.00 78.23 -57.71
N SER A 67 2.34 77.13 -58.09
CA SER A 67 2.57 76.45 -59.36
C SER A 67 1.28 76.41 -60.16
N TYR A 68 1.35 76.78 -61.44
CA TYR A 68 0.17 76.85 -62.31
C TYR A 68 -0.46 75.48 -62.56
N VAL A 69 -1.80 75.41 -62.51
CA VAL A 69 -2.57 74.20 -62.84
C VAL A 69 -3.28 74.36 -64.19
N GLY A 70 -4.08 75.42 -64.35
CA GLY A 70 -4.91 75.63 -65.55
C GLY A 70 -5.83 76.84 -65.43
N GLY A 71 -6.30 77.39 -66.56
CA GLY A 71 -7.21 78.55 -66.60
C GLY A 71 -7.31 79.23 -67.96
N SER A 72 -8.27 80.14 -68.12
CA SER A 72 -8.52 80.92 -69.35
C SER A 72 -8.57 82.43 -69.10
N GLY A 73 -7.93 83.22 -69.98
CA GLY A 73 -7.88 84.68 -69.94
C GLY A 73 -7.03 85.27 -68.80
N VAL A 74 -6.92 86.60 -68.71
CA VAL A 74 -6.22 87.35 -67.64
C VAL A 74 -7.06 88.59 -67.32
N PRO A 75 -7.32 88.95 -66.04
CA PRO A 75 -8.06 90.17 -65.70
C PRO A 75 -7.26 91.40 -66.13
N ALA A 76 -7.98 92.47 -66.42
CA ALA A 76 -7.35 93.77 -66.56
C ALA A 76 -6.85 94.27 -65.20
N ALA A 77 -5.85 95.15 -65.23
CA ALA A 77 -5.44 95.86 -64.02
C ALA A 77 -6.64 96.60 -63.41
N GLY A 78 -6.90 96.38 -62.11
CA GLY A 78 -8.05 96.96 -61.40
C GLY A 78 -9.31 96.09 -61.38
N ASP A 79 -9.33 94.92 -62.01
CA ASP A 79 -10.47 94.00 -61.94
C ASP A 79 -10.63 93.40 -60.54
N ARG A 80 -11.88 93.37 -60.05
CA ARG A 80 -12.24 92.67 -58.81
C ARG A 80 -12.25 91.16 -59.07
N CYS A 81 -11.63 90.39 -58.19
CA CYS A 81 -11.59 88.93 -58.26
C CYS A 81 -12.12 88.28 -56.97
N TRP A 82 -12.71 87.10 -57.10
CA TRP A 82 -12.96 86.18 -56.00
C TRP A 82 -11.86 85.15 -55.95
N LEU A 83 -11.39 84.87 -54.73
CA LEU A 83 -10.43 83.81 -54.46
C LEU A 83 -11.15 82.70 -53.69
N ALA A 84 -11.03 81.47 -54.18
CA ALA A 84 -11.55 80.28 -53.53
C ALA A 84 -10.40 79.30 -53.32
N PHE A 85 -10.17 78.90 -52.08
CA PHE A 85 -9.12 77.95 -51.73
C PHE A 85 -9.72 76.59 -51.36
N ALA A 86 -9.27 75.55 -52.05
CA ALA A 86 -9.55 74.16 -51.73
C ALA A 86 -8.29 73.53 -51.13
N ARG A 87 -8.27 73.37 -49.81
CA ARG A 87 -7.15 72.74 -49.09
C ARG A 87 -6.92 71.29 -49.54
N ALA A 88 -5.66 70.87 -49.63
CA ALA A 88 -5.30 69.50 -50.00
C ALA A 88 -4.99 68.68 -48.74
N GLY A 89 -5.90 67.77 -48.39
CA GLY A 89 -5.73 66.68 -47.42
C GLY A 89 -5.26 67.12 -46.03
N ASP A 90 -6.17 67.17 -45.06
CA ASP A 90 -5.74 66.94 -43.68
C ASP A 90 -5.31 65.48 -43.56
N LYS A 91 -4.05 65.24 -43.23
CA LYS A 91 -3.79 64.09 -42.36
C LYS A 91 -4.28 64.55 -41.01
N GLY A 92 -5.43 64.03 -40.56
CA GLY A 92 -5.93 64.37 -39.24
C GLY A 92 -4.83 64.08 -38.22
N LEU A 93 -4.71 64.88 -37.17
CA LEU A 93 -3.76 64.65 -36.06
C LEU A 93 -3.99 63.32 -35.29
N GLY A 94 -4.77 62.39 -35.85
CA GLY A 94 -5.17 61.10 -35.29
C GLY A 94 -5.30 59.95 -36.28
N ASP A 95 -4.88 60.08 -37.54
CA ASP A 95 -4.90 58.93 -38.47
C ASP A 95 -3.75 57.97 -38.14
N ALA A 96 -4.04 56.68 -38.02
CA ALA A 96 -3.03 55.67 -37.75
C ALA A 96 -2.31 55.27 -39.05
N ASN A 97 -0.99 55.47 -39.08
CA ASN A 97 -0.17 55.07 -40.22
C ASN A 97 0.11 53.56 -40.15
N GLY A 98 -0.20 52.84 -41.23
CA GLY A 98 0.17 51.44 -41.40
C GLY A 98 1.69 51.24 -41.54
N PRO A 99 2.21 50.03 -41.32
CA PRO A 99 3.61 49.72 -41.58
C PRO A 99 3.95 49.87 -43.08
N ALA A 100 5.22 50.20 -43.38
CA ALA A 100 5.69 50.32 -44.77
C ALA A 100 5.65 48.99 -45.54
N VAL A 101 5.68 47.85 -44.83
CA VAL A 101 5.55 46.49 -45.35
C VAL A 101 4.77 45.67 -44.32
N SER A 102 3.84 44.82 -44.77
CA SER A 102 3.09 43.87 -43.94
C SER A 102 2.96 42.54 -44.65
N VAL A 103 2.90 41.44 -43.89
CA VAL A 103 2.53 40.11 -44.40
C VAL A 103 1.01 39.93 -44.29
N ASN A 104 0.40 39.27 -45.29
CA ASN A 104 -1.03 38.93 -45.24
C ASN A 104 -1.37 38.10 -44.00
N ASP A 105 -2.55 38.34 -43.43
CA ASP A 105 -3.13 37.61 -42.29
C ASP A 105 -2.36 37.71 -40.96
N ASN A 106 -1.30 38.52 -40.89
CA ASN A 106 -0.68 38.84 -39.63
C ASN A 106 -1.50 39.88 -38.84
N VAL A 107 -1.46 39.76 -37.51
CA VAL A 107 -2.14 40.71 -36.63
C VAL A 107 -1.40 42.05 -36.65
N ALA A 108 -2.11 43.15 -36.92
CA ALA A 108 -1.58 44.50 -36.78
C ALA A 108 -1.54 44.93 -35.30
N THR A 109 -0.43 45.52 -34.86
CA THR A 109 -0.25 46.00 -33.48
C THR A 109 0.31 47.42 -33.46
N PHE A 110 0.23 48.14 -32.34
CA PHE A 110 0.82 49.48 -32.25
C PHE A 110 2.34 49.41 -32.05
N SER A 111 3.06 50.27 -32.76
CA SER A 111 4.50 50.45 -32.62
C SER A 111 4.81 51.56 -31.60
N GLY A 112 4.44 51.31 -30.34
CA GLY A 112 4.65 52.23 -29.22
C GLY A 112 3.35 52.63 -28.53
N THR A 113 3.45 53.54 -27.55
CA THR A 113 2.32 53.96 -26.69
C THR A 113 1.48 55.09 -27.26
N SER A 114 1.89 55.69 -28.39
CA SER A 114 1.20 56.84 -28.98
C SER A 114 -0.14 56.47 -29.64
N GLY A 115 -0.35 55.20 -29.98
CA GLY A 115 -1.54 54.72 -30.70
C GLY A 115 -1.62 55.17 -32.17
N LYS A 116 -0.60 55.85 -32.70
CA LYS A 116 -0.63 56.45 -34.06
C LYS A 116 0.16 55.70 -35.12
N ILE A 117 1.00 54.75 -34.72
CA ILE A 117 1.84 53.97 -35.64
C ILE A 117 1.47 52.50 -35.47
N MET A 118 1.11 51.83 -36.57
CA MET A 118 0.91 50.38 -36.59
C MET A 118 2.17 49.66 -37.11
N LYS A 119 2.37 48.43 -36.64
CA LYS A 119 3.39 47.49 -37.08
C LYS A 119 2.77 46.12 -37.32
N ASP A 120 3.39 45.34 -38.18
CA ASP A 120 3.15 43.90 -38.27
C ASP A 120 3.63 43.23 -36.96
N SER A 121 2.78 42.42 -36.33
CA SER A 121 3.17 41.65 -35.13
C SER A 121 4.15 40.51 -35.43
N GLY A 122 4.24 40.06 -36.68
CA GLY A 122 4.91 38.82 -37.07
C GLY A 122 4.13 37.55 -36.72
N VAL A 123 2.92 37.68 -36.16
CA VAL A 123 2.06 36.56 -35.76
C VAL A 123 0.89 36.46 -36.73
N ALA A 124 0.89 35.39 -37.52
CA ALA A 124 -0.24 35.04 -38.38
C ALA A 124 -1.47 34.69 -37.53
N ILE A 125 -2.65 35.15 -37.93
CA ILE A 125 -3.89 34.85 -37.22
C ILE A 125 -4.17 33.35 -37.13
N GLY A 126 -3.78 32.58 -38.15
CA GLY A 126 -3.87 31.12 -38.16
C GLY A 126 -2.93 30.40 -37.18
N ALA A 127 -1.95 31.11 -36.60
CA ALA A 127 -1.06 30.56 -35.55
C ALA A 127 -1.64 30.71 -34.13
N LEU A 128 -2.75 31.43 -33.98
CA LEU A 128 -3.43 31.60 -32.69
C LEU A 128 -4.46 30.48 -32.46
N ALA A 129 -4.58 30.04 -31.22
CA ALA A 129 -5.63 29.08 -30.84
C ALA A 129 -7.02 29.77 -30.86
N PRO A 130 -8.05 29.14 -31.43
CA PRO A 130 -9.41 29.68 -31.39
C PRO A 130 -9.97 29.69 -29.97
N LYS A 131 -10.89 30.61 -29.67
CA LYS A 131 -11.54 30.71 -28.35
C LYS A 131 -12.42 29.50 -28.04
N ALA A 132 -13.16 29.02 -29.04
CA ALA A 132 -13.99 27.85 -28.93
C ALA A 132 -13.23 26.64 -29.49
N ASP A 133 -13.28 25.53 -28.76
CA ASP A 133 -12.74 24.23 -29.15
C ASP A 133 -11.29 24.27 -29.70
N PRO A 134 -10.34 24.91 -28.98
CA PRO A 134 -8.96 24.93 -29.41
C PRO A 134 -8.38 23.51 -29.49
N THR A 135 -7.82 23.17 -30.65
CA THR A 135 -6.89 22.03 -30.77
C THR A 135 -5.48 22.56 -30.57
N PHE A 136 -4.86 22.22 -29.44
CA PHE A 136 -3.47 22.59 -29.19
C PHE A 136 -2.53 21.62 -29.93
N THR A 137 -1.47 22.15 -30.54
CA THR A 137 -0.42 21.38 -31.22
C THR A 137 0.90 21.47 -30.44
N GLY A 138 1.83 20.54 -30.69
CA GLY A 138 3.12 20.49 -29.97
C GLY A 138 2.99 19.92 -28.55
N THR A 139 3.69 20.53 -27.58
CA THR A 139 3.65 20.16 -26.14
C THR A 139 3.09 21.33 -25.32
N PRO A 140 1.76 21.47 -25.20
CA PRO A 140 1.14 22.59 -24.50
C PRO A 140 1.53 22.59 -23.02
N ALA A 141 1.99 23.75 -22.53
CA ALA A 141 2.26 23.96 -21.12
C ALA A 141 1.08 24.68 -20.45
N ALA A 142 0.71 24.23 -19.26
CA ALA A 142 -0.27 24.89 -18.41
C ALA A 142 0.20 24.87 -16.94
N PRO A 143 -0.23 25.81 -16.09
CA PRO A 143 0.06 25.77 -14.66
C PRO A 143 -0.47 24.47 -14.03
N THR A 144 0.35 23.82 -13.19
CA THR A 144 -0.08 22.63 -12.46
C THR A 144 -0.92 23.03 -11.26
N ALA A 145 -2.16 22.54 -11.22
CA ALA A 145 -3.07 22.75 -10.11
C ALA A 145 -2.60 22.03 -8.83
N ALA A 146 -3.02 22.53 -7.67
CA ALA A 146 -2.91 21.78 -6.42
C ALA A 146 -3.84 20.55 -6.44
N LEU A 147 -3.47 19.48 -5.72
CA LEU A 147 -4.32 18.29 -5.58
C LEU A 147 -5.68 18.65 -4.96
N GLY A 148 -6.76 18.00 -5.42
CA GLY A 148 -8.13 18.28 -4.99
C GLY A 148 -8.81 19.46 -5.69
N THR A 149 -8.17 20.10 -6.67
CA THR A 149 -8.79 21.16 -7.49
C THR A 149 -9.92 20.59 -8.35
N THR A 150 -11.14 21.15 -8.24
CA THR A 150 -12.34 20.72 -8.99
C THR A 150 -12.92 21.83 -9.87
N THR A 151 -12.06 22.59 -10.56
CA THR A 151 -12.47 23.68 -11.44
C THR A 151 -12.44 23.26 -12.91
N THR A 152 -12.74 24.18 -13.83
CA THR A 152 -12.63 23.97 -15.27
C THR A 152 -11.20 24.12 -15.82
N GLN A 153 -10.19 24.25 -14.94
CA GLN A 153 -8.78 24.31 -15.32
C GLN A 153 -8.34 23.02 -16.01
N LEU A 154 -7.48 23.14 -17.03
CA LEU A 154 -6.85 21.99 -17.68
C LEU A 154 -5.98 21.19 -16.68
N ALA A 155 -6.16 19.88 -16.64
CA ALA A 155 -5.30 18.98 -15.87
C ALA A 155 -3.96 18.77 -16.59
N THR A 156 -2.85 19.07 -15.91
CA THR A 156 -1.51 18.79 -16.41
C THR A 156 -1.13 17.33 -16.15
N THR A 157 -0.15 16.79 -16.89
CA THR A 157 0.40 15.45 -16.63
C THR A 157 1.03 15.33 -15.24
N ALA A 158 1.61 16.42 -14.72
CA ALA A 158 2.13 16.48 -13.36
C ALA A 158 1.03 16.34 -12.29
N PHE A 159 -0.12 17.00 -12.49
CA PHE A 159 -1.29 16.84 -11.61
C PHE A 159 -1.81 15.39 -11.62
N VAL A 160 -1.97 14.81 -12.81
CA VAL A 160 -2.46 13.43 -12.96
C VAL A 160 -1.51 12.44 -12.30
N LYS A 161 -0.19 12.59 -12.52
CA LYS A 161 0.82 11.73 -11.89
C LYS A 161 0.77 11.85 -10.36
N ALA A 162 0.74 13.07 -9.83
CA ALA A 162 0.65 13.28 -8.38
C ALA A 162 -0.63 12.68 -7.77
N ALA A 163 -1.77 12.78 -8.47
CA ALA A 163 -3.03 12.17 -8.02
C ALA A 163 -2.95 10.63 -7.99
N ILE A 164 -2.33 10.02 -9.01
CA ILE A 164 -2.09 8.58 -9.07
C ILE A 164 -1.11 8.14 -7.97
N ASP A 165 -0.04 8.89 -7.75
CA ASP A 165 0.94 8.60 -6.70
C ASP A 165 0.33 8.65 -5.30
N VAL A 166 -0.67 9.50 -5.05
CA VAL A 166 -1.44 9.49 -3.79
C VAL A 166 -2.21 8.18 -3.63
N VAL A 167 -2.81 7.67 -4.71
CA VAL A 167 -3.52 6.37 -4.68
C VAL A 167 -2.54 5.21 -4.44
N LEU A 168 -1.33 5.31 -4.98
CA LEU A 168 -0.29 4.28 -4.88
C LEU A 168 0.65 4.44 -3.68
N GLY A 169 0.58 5.54 -2.92
CA GLY A 169 1.62 5.95 -1.95
C GLY A 169 1.84 5.02 -0.76
N GLY A 170 1.03 3.98 -0.60
CA GLY A 170 1.19 2.93 0.41
C GLY A 170 1.39 1.53 -0.18
N VAL A 171 1.47 1.40 -1.49
CA VAL A 171 1.54 0.10 -2.17
C VAL A 171 2.99 -0.20 -2.56
N SER A 172 3.44 -1.42 -2.31
CA SER A 172 4.76 -1.88 -2.77
C SER A 172 4.86 -1.77 -4.29
N THR A 173 6.05 -1.51 -4.81
CA THR A 173 6.36 -1.58 -6.26
C THR A 173 6.09 -2.94 -6.89
N ALA A 174 5.86 -3.98 -6.07
CA ALA A 174 5.46 -5.30 -6.54
C ALA A 174 3.93 -5.44 -6.77
N TYR A 175 3.15 -4.44 -6.38
CA TYR A 175 1.68 -4.40 -6.51
C TYR A 175 1.25 -3.01 -7.00
N ASP A 176 2.01 -2.41 -7.92
CA ASP A 176 1.81 -1.03 -8.37
C ASP A 176 0.65 -0.87 -9.37
N THR A 177 -0.03 -1.96 -9.72
CA THR A 177 -1.29 -1.95 -10.47
C THR A 177 -2.50 -2.42 -9.65
N LEU A 178 -3.68 -1.88 -9.97
CA LEU A 178 -4.95 -2.33 -9.36
C LEU A 178 -5.21 -3.82 -9.60
N SER A 179 -4.74 -4.37 -10.72
CA SER A 179 -4.90 -5.80 -11.05
C SER A 179 -4.10 -6.68 -10.10
N GLU A 180 -2.85 -6.32 -9.81
CA GLU A 180 -1.99 -7.09 -8.90
C GLU A 180 -2.53 -7.08 -7.47
N ILE A 181 -3.03 -5.93 -6.99
CA ILE A 181 -3.67 -5.82 -5.68
C ILE A 181 -4.90 -6.73 -5.62
N ALA A 182 -5.75 -6.71 -6.64
CA ALA A 182 -6.95 -7.56 -6.70
C ALA A 182 -6.58 -9.06 -6.66
N THR A 183 -5.56 -9.46 -7.41
CA THR A 183 -5.04 -10.84 -7.37
C THR A 183 -4.49 -11.19 -5.99
N ALA A 184 -3.68 -10.32 -5.38
CA ALA A 184 -3.09 -10.56 -4.07
C ALA A 184 -4.16 -10.73 -2.97
N ILE A 185 -5.20 -9.90 -2.98
CA ILE A 185 -6.34 -10.03 -2.07
C ILE A 185 -7.10 -11.33 -2.32
N GLY A 186 -7.24 -11.75 -3.58
CA GLY A 186 -7.88 -13.01 -3.95
C GLY A 186 -7.15 -14.26 -3.48
N LEU A 187 -5.87 -14.17 -3.10
CA LEU A 187 -5.08 -15.27 -2.56
C LEU A 187 -5.19 -15.41 -1.03
N LEU A 188 -5.76 -14.42 -0.33
CA LEU A 188 -5.90 -14.44 1.12
C LEU A 188 -7.08 -15.33 1.55
N ALA A 189 -6.91 -16.05 2.66
CA ALA A 189 -7.99 -16.82 3.26
C ALA A 189 -9.03 -15.90 3.95
N PRO A 190 -10.34 -16.20 3.89
CA PRO A 190 -11.36 -15.47 4.63
C PRO A 190 -11.12 -15.50 6.14
N LYS A 191 -11.40 -14.39 6.84
CA LYS A 191 -11.28 -14.35 8.31
C LYS A 191 -12.27 -15.29 9.00
N ALA A 192 -13.50 -15.36 8.49
CA ALA A 192 -14.55 -16.21 9.03
C ALA A 192 -14.62 -17.51 8.24
N SER A 193 -14.54 -18.64 8.95
CA SER A 193 -14.67 -19.99 8.39
C SER A 193 -13.83 -20.22 7.11
N PRO A 194 -12.51 -19.98 7.15
CA PRO A 194 -11.67 -20.26 5.99
C PRO A 194 -11.69 -21.74 5.64
N THR A 195 -11.83 -22.04 4.35
CA THR A 195 -11.45 -23.34 3.78
C THR A 195 -10.08 -23.19 3.17
N PHE A 196 -9.07 -23.83 3.75
CA PHE A 196 -7.72 -23.84 3.19
C PHE A 196 -7.62 -24.82 2.02
N THR A 197 -6.84 -24.48 0.99
CA THR A 197 -6.49 -25.36 -0.13
C THR A 197 -5.01 -25.77 -0.05
N GLY A 198 -4.61 -26.82 -0.76
CA GLY A 198 -3.25 -27.38 -0.68
C GLY A 198 -3.01 -28.15 0.63
N THR A 199 -1.77 -28.11 1.13
CA THR A 199 -1.37 -28.71 2.42
C THR A 199 -0.96 -27.61 3.40
N PRO A 200 -1.88 -27.12 4.25
CA PRO A 200 -1.56 -26.07 5.21
C PRO A 200 -0.46 -26.52 6.18
N ALA A 201 0.60 -25.74 6.29
CA ALA A 201 1.68 -25.95 7.25
C ALA A 201 1.55 -24.94 8.39
N GLY A 202 1.92 -25.35 9.60
CA GLY A 202 1.92 -24.50 10.78
C GLY A 202 2.92 -25.00 11.82
N PRO A 203 3.33 -24.16 12.78
CA PRO A 203 4.19 -24.58 13.87
C PRO A 203 3.48 -25.66 14.71
N THR A 204 4.20 -26.74 15.04
CA THR A 204 3.69 -27.82 15.89
C THR A 204 3.66 -27.35 17.34
N PRO A 205 2.49 -27.31 18.00
CA PRO A 205 2.40 -26.98 19.43
C PRO A 205 3.15 -27.99 20.29
N VAL A 206 3.60 -27.57 21.47
CA VAL A 206 4.17 -28.49 22.47
C VAL A 206 3.09 -29.43 23.01
N PRO A 207 3.41 -30.69 23.35
CA PRO A 207 2.45 -31.62 23.95
C PRO A 207 1.75 -31.03 25.19
N GLY A 208 0.45 -31.31 25.34
CA GLY A 208 -0.36 -30.80 26.45
C GLY A 208 -0.89 -29.36 26.28
N THR A 209 -0.61 -28.69 25.15
CA THR A 209 -1.17 -27.36 24.85
C THR A 209 -2.71 -27.38 24.86
N ASN A 210 -3.31 -26.52 25.69
CA ASN A 210 -4.76 -26.28 25.78
C ASN A 210 -5.04 -24.80 25.49
N SER A 211 -5.34 -24.49 24.24
CA SER A 211 -5.68 -23.13 23.80
C SER A 211 -6.57 -23.16 22.55
N THR A 212 -6.85 -21.99 21.98
CA THR A 212 -7.54 -21.84 20.69
C THR A 212 -6.63 -22.05 19.47
N GLN A 213 -5.37 -22.46 19.68
CA GLN A 213 -4.44 -22.78 18.60
C GLN A 213 -4.89 -24.03 17.83
N LEU A 214 -4.72 -24.02 16.50
CA LEU A 214 -4.97 -25.18 15.65
C LEU A 214 -3.93 -26.30 15.92
N ALA A 215 -4.40 -27.55 15.97
CA ALA A 215 -3.53 -28.72 16.09
C ALA A 215 -2.93 -29.11 14.73
N THR A 216 -1.62 -29.35 14.68
CA THR A 216 -0.97 -29.95 13.50
C THR A 216 -1.10 -31.48 13.53
N THR A 217 -0.89 -32.13 12.39
CA THR A 217 -0.88 -33.62 12.32
C THR A 217 0.21 -34.22 13.20
N ALA A 218 1.38 -33.58 13.33
CA ALA A 218 2.45 -34.01 14.22
C ALA A 218 2.04 -33.93 15.69
N PHE A 219 1.33 -32.88 16.12
CA PHE A 219 0.80 -32.78 17.48
C PHE A 219 -0.19 -33.91 17.79
N VAL A 220 -1.12 -34.17 16.87
CA VAL A 220 -2.11 -35.26 17.03
C VAL A 220 -1.42 -36.63 17.08
N ALA A 221 -0.44 -36.87 16.21
CA ALA A 221 0.33 -38.11 16.22
C ALA A 221 1.07 -38.33 17.55
N ALA A 222 1.72 -37.30 18.08
CA ALA A 222 2.38 -37.35 19.38
C ALA A 222 1.39 -37.61 20.52
N ALA A 223 0.23 -36.93 20.52
CA ALA A 223 -0.80 -37.10 21.53
C ALA A 223 -1.37 -38.54 21.54
N VAL A 224 -1.61 -39.13 20.36
CA VAL A 224 -2.07 -40.53 20.25
C VAL A 224 -0.97 -41.49 20.67
N SER A 225 0.29 -41.24 20.29
CA SER A 225 1.45 -42.06 20.69
C SER A 225 1.70 -42.05 22.21
N GLY A 226 1.32 -40.97 22.91
CA GLY A 226 1.44 -40.88 24.37
C GLY A 226 0.37 -41.66 25.17
N MET A 227 -0.61 -42.28 24.51
CA MET A 227 -1.67 -43.02 25.20
C MET A 227 -1.12 -44.25 25.94
N LYS A 228 -1.52 -44.43 27.20
CA LYS A 228 -0.94 -45.47 28.08
C LYS A 228 -1.45 -46.89 27.83
N LEU A 229 -2.57 -47.06 27.14
CA LEU A 229 -3.05 -48.37 26.68
C LEU A 229 -3.00 -48.37 25.16
N GLN A 230 -2.07 -49.15 24.60
CA GLN A 230 -1.90 -49.27 23.16
C GLN A 230 -1.75 -50.75 22.78
N ASN A 231 -1.93 -51.04 21.50
CA ASN A 231 -1.71 -52.35 20.90
C ASN A 231 -2.47 -53.46 21.66
N LEU A 232 -3.78 -53.55 21.42
CA LEU A 232 -4.59 -54.67 21.91
C LEU A 232 -4.16 -55.96 21.19
N TYR A 233 -3.83 -56.96 21.99
CA TYR A 233 -3.79 -58.35 21.56
C TYR A 233 -5.06 -59.06 22.02
N ASP A 234 -5.72 -59.77 21.11
CA ASP A 234 -6.83 -60.68 21.39
C ASP A 234 -6.47 -62.06 20.83
N SER A 235 -6.43 -63.08 21.69
CA SER A 235 -6.06 -64.42 21.24
C SER A 235 -7.20 -65.08 20.46
N THR A 236 -6.87 -66.02 19.58
CA THR A 236 -7.88 -66.99 19.12
C THR A 236 -8.38 -67.84 20.29
N GLN A 237 -9.53 -68.49 20.12
CA GLN A 237 -10.07 -69.42 21.12
C GLN A 237 -9.08 -70.54 21.46
N GLN A 238 -8.72 -70.64 22.74
CA GLN A 238 -7.79 -71.64 23.24
C GLN A 238 -8.53 -72.77 23.94
N THR A 239 -8.06 -74.01 23.73
CA THR A 239 -8.63 -75.18 24.38
C THR A 239 -8.20 -75.25 25.84
N ILE A 240 -9.16 -75.49 26.73
CA ILE A 240 -8.92 -75.69 28.15
C ILE A 240 -8.59 -77.16 28.39
N ILE A 241 -7.37 -77.43 28.86
CA ILE A 241 -6.87 -78.79 29.15
C ILE A 241 -6.58 -78.87 30.65
N ALA A 242 -7.25 -79.77 31.36
CA ALA A 242 -7.02 -79.97 32.80
C ALA A 242 -5.54 -80.29 33.07
N GLY A 243 -4.91 -79.50 33.95
CA GLY A 243 -3.49 -79.62 34.27
C GLY A 243 -2.53 -79.32 33.10
N GLY A 244 -3.05 -78.81 31.98
CA GLY A 244 -2.29 -78.50 30.78
C GLY A 244 -1.49 -77.20 30.91
N ALA A 245 -0.40 -77.11 30.14
CA ALA A 245 0.30 -75.86 29.86
C ALA A 245 -0.05 -75.41 28.44
N LEU A 246 -0.14 -74.11 28.25
CA LEU A 246 -0.41 -73.48 26.96
C LEU A 246 0.48 -72.24 26.83
N THR A 247 1.07 -72.03 25.66
CA THR A 247 1.88 -70.84 25.35
C THR A 247 1.19 -70.08 24.23
N ILE A 248 0.86 -68.81 24.47
CA ILE A 248 0.17 -67.94 23.52
C ILE A 248 1.14 -66.82 23.11
N THR A 249 1.57 -66.78 21.85
CA THR A 249 2.40 -65.68 21.35
C THR A 249 1.53 -64.45 21.07
N HIS A 250 1.87 -63.31 21.68
CA HIS A 250 1.04 -62.10 21.62
C HIS A 250 1.57 -60.99 20.70
N GLY A 251 2.85 -61.05 20.29
CA GLY A 251 3.42 -60.11 19.31
C GLY A 251 3.48 -58.64 19.76
N LEU A 252 3.26 -58.35 21.05
CA LEU A 252 3.26 -56.98 21.57
C LEU A 252 4.66 -56.38 21.74
N GLY A 253 5.72 -57.19 21.57
CA GLY A 253 7.13 -56.76 21.67
C GLY A 253 7.60 -56.33 23.07
N VAL A 254 6.66 -56.14 24.00
CA VAL A 254 6.89 -55.81 25.41
C VAL A 254 6.02 -56.68 26.28
N LYS A 255 6.42 -56.86 27.55
CA LYS A 255 5.60 -57.56 28.54
C LYS A 255 4.32 -56.75 28.80
N PRO A 256 3.12 -57.30 28.54
CA PRO A 256 1.87 -56.62 28.82
C PRO A 256 1.73 -56.24 30.29
N LYS A 257 1.31 -55.00 30.55
CA LYS A 257 1.02 -54.54 31.93
C LYS A 257 -0.43 -54.79 32.33
N LEU A 258 -1.32 -54.87 31.35
CA LEU A 258 -2.72 -55.23 31.55
C LEU A 258 -3.03 -56.44 30.70
N TYR A 259 -3.62 -57.46 31.31
CA TYR A 259 -4.09 -58.66 30.64
C TYR A 259 -5.27 -59.24 31.41
N MET A 260 -6.15 -59.92 30.69
CA MET A 260 -7.33 -60.57 31.25
C MET A 260 -7.53 -61.93 30.61
N ALA A 261 -8.14 -62.83 31.38
CA ALA A 261 -8.60 -64.11 30.91
C ALA A 261 -10.12 -64.08 30.78
N VAL A 262 -10.62 -64.51 29.63
CA VAL A 262 -12.03 -64.54 29.30
C VAL A 262 -12.41 -65.96 28.95
N LEU A 263 -13.46 -66.48 29.57
CA LEU A 263 -14.06 -67.75 29.18
C LEU A 263 -15.20 -67.47 28.22
N GLN A 264 -15.09 -68.00 27.01
CA GLN A 264 -16.13 -67.89 25.98
C GLN A 264 -16.89 -69.22 25.87
N CYS A 265 -18.21 -69.15 26.01
CA CYS A 265 -19.09 -70.30 25.89
C CYS A 265 -19.21 -70.73 24.42
N THR A 266 -18.89 -71.99 24.12
CA THR A 266 -19.04 -72.58 22.77
C THR A 266 -20.19 -73.58 22.70
N THR A 267 -20.77 -73.96 23.84
CA THR A 267 -21.95 -74.83 23.93
C THR A 267 -22.79 -74.38 25.11
N ALA A 268 -24.07 -74.08 24.88
CA ALA A 268 -24.94 -73.50 25.89
C ALA A 268 -24.99 -74.35 27.17
N GLU A 269 -24.61 -73.76 28.31
CA GLU A 269 -24.48 -74.43 29.59
C GLU A 269 -24.53 -73.41 30.74
N GLY A 270 -24.95 -73.81 31.94
CA GLY A 270 -24.89 -72.91 33.12
C GLY A 270 -25.74 -71.64 33.01
N GLY A 271 -26.73 -71.62 32.10
CA GLY A 271 -27.54 -70.43 31.77
C GLY A 271 -26.90 -69.48 30.76
N PHE A 272 -25.71 -69.81 30.25
CA PHE A 272 -24.99 -69.05 29.21
C PHE A 272 -25.32 -69.59 27.83
N SER A 273 -25.47 -68.68 26.87
CA SER A 273 -25.60 -68.97 25.44
C SER A 273 -24.23 -69.12 24.79
N VAL A 274 -24.19 -69.74 23.61
CA VAL A 274 -22.98 -69.72 22.76
C VAL A 274 -22.60 -68.26 22.50
N THR A 275 -21.29 -67.97 22.49
CA THR A 275 -20.65 -66.65 22.41
C THR A 275 -20.72 -65.78 23.66
N ASP A 276 -21.47 -66.16 24.71
CA ASP A 276 -21.39 -65.44 25.98
C ASP A 276 -19.95 -65.50 26.52
N GLU A 277 -19.46 -64.38 27.02
CA GLU A 277 -18.13 -64.24 27.61
C GLU A 277 -18.22 -63.93 29.09
N VAL A 278 -17.33 -64.55 29.88
CA VAL A 278 -17.18 -64.29 31.31
C VAL A 278 -15.72 -63.97 31.58
N VAL A 279 -15.46 -62.76 32.07
CA VAL A 279 -14.12 -62.39 32.56
C VAL A 279 -13.88 -63.14 33.86
N VAL A 280 -12.74 -63.82 33.92
CA VAL A 280 -12.29 -64.54 35.11
C VAL A 280 -10.96 -63.96 35.57
N ASN A 281 -10.62 -64.20 36.83
CA ASN A 281 -9.31 -63.79 37.34
C ASN A 281 -8.21 -64.44 36.46
N PRO A 282 -7.28 -63.65 35.89
CA PRO A 282 -6.19 -64.18 35.08
C PRO A 282 -5.23 -65.07 35.89
N ASN A 283 -5.06 -64.78 37.19
CA ASN A 283 -4.18 -65.52 38.09
C ASN A 283 -4.98 -65.92 39.34
N PHE A 284 -5.63 -67.07 39.27
CA PHE A 284 -6.40 -67.59 40.39
C PHE A 284 -5.47 -68.36 41.33
N SER A 285 -4.87 -67.66 42.29
CA SER A 285 -4.17 -68.29 43.42
C SER A 285 -5.20 -69.03 44.27
N ALA A 286 -5.20 -70.36 44.19
CA ALA A 286 -6.25 -71.23 44.69
C ALA A 286 -6.64 -70.97 46.17
N ASP A 287 -7.81 -70.40 46.42
CA ASP A 287 -8.47 -70.38 47.74
C ASP A 287 -9.26 -71.68 48.02
N SER A 288 -8.87 -72.79 47.39
CA SER A 288 -9.40 -74.09 47.75
C SER A 288 -8.41 -75.16 47.35
N SER A 289 -8.20 -76.12 48.24
CA SER A 289 -7.29 -77.27 48.15
C SER A 289 -7.53 -78.22 46.96
N ILE A 290 -8.32 -77.80 45.97
CA ILE A 290 -8.79 -78.60 44.83
C ILE A 290 -8.16 -78.20 43.50
N GLY A 291 -7.37 -77.12 43.39
CA GLY A 291 -6.58 -76.85 42.17
C GLY A 291 -7.37 -76.53 40.90
N ARG A 292 -8.37 -75.64 41.01
CA ARG A 292 -9.10 -75.03 39.89
C ARG A 292 -8.57 -73.63 39.59
N GLY A 293 -8.79 -73.16 38.37
CA GLY A 293 -8.43 -71.84 37.89
C GLY A 293 -7.39 -71.91 36.77
N GLN A 294 -6.72 -70.79 36.59
CA GLN A 294 -5.59 -70.67 35.68
C GLN A 294 -4.63 -69.61 36.22
N ASP A 295 -3.38 -69.69 35.77
CA ASP A 295 -2.40 -68.63 35.92
C ASP A 295 -1.89 -68.21 34.55
N LEU A 296 -1.89 -66.90 34.30
CA LEU A 296 -1.33 -66.24 33.14
C LEU A 296 -0.02 -65.56 33.54
N VAL A 297 1.08 -66.02 32.95
CA VAL A 297 2.42 -65.46 33.15
C VAL A 297 2.89 -64.84 31.84
N PRO A 298 2.64 -63.54 31.63
CA PRO A 298 3.15 -62.82 30.46
C PRO A 298 4.65 -62.55 30.57
N ASP A 299 5.34 -62.75 29.45
CA ASP A 299 6.69 -62.26 29.16
C ASP A 299 6.64 -61.29 27.96
N ALA A 300 7.79 -60.96 27.36
CA ALA A 300 7.84 -60.00 26.25
C ALA A 300 7.29 -60.51 24.91
N THR A 301 7.13 -61.83 24.77
CA THR A 301 6.74 -62.50 23.52
C THR A 301 5.49 -63.37 23.69
N ASN A 302 5.34 -63.99 24.85
CA ASN A 302 4.34 -64.99 25.12
C ASN A 302 3.56 -64.72 26.42
N ILE A 303 2.31 -65.19 26.43
CA ILE A 303 1.52 -65.38 27.64
C ILE A 303 1.46 -66.87 27.90
N ASN A 304 2.15 -67.30 28.95
CA ASN A 304 2.19 -68.70 29.36
C ASN A 304 1.03 -68.96 30.33
N VAL A 305 0.16 -69.89 29.97
CA VAL A 305 -1.04 -70.25 30.72
C VAL A 305 -0.84 -71.61 31.36
N ARG A 306 -1.14 -71.71 32.65
CA ARG A 306 -1.26 -72.98 33.37
C ARG A 306 -2.69 -73.18 33.82
N PHE A 307 -3.31 -74.29 33.41
CA PHE A 307 -4.67 -74.64 33.86
C PHE A 307 -4.63 -75.50 35.12
N GLY A 308 -5.63 -75.32 35.99
CA GLY A 308 -5.87 -76.17 37.15
C GLY A 308 -6.08 -77.64 36.76
N ASN A 309 -5.74 -78.56 37.66
CA ASN A 309 -5.70 -80.00 37.40
C ASN A 309 -7.07 -80.70 37.46
N GLN A 310 -8.15 -79.98 37.78
CA GLN A 310 -9.49 -80.57 37.85
C GLN A 310 -10.10 -80.75 36.46
N ALA A 311 -10.93 -81.79 36.32
CA ALA A 311 -11.67 -82.08 35.07
C ALA A 311 -12.55 -80.90 34.62
N ASN A 312 -13.01 -80.10 35.57
CA ASN A 312 -13.64 -78.80 35.39
C ASN A 312 -12.66 -77.71 35.85
N ALA A 313 -11.90 -77.17 34.91
CA ALA A 313 -10.77 -76.30 35.23
C ALA A 313 -11.22 -74.99 35.89
N HIS A 314 -12.45 -74.53 35.66
CA HIS A 314 -12.95 -73.26 36.22
C HIS A 314 -14.29 -73.42 36.94
N THR A 315 -14.51 -72.56 37.93
CA THR A 315 -15.80 -72.35 38.58
C THR A 315 -16.20 -70.89 38.36
N ILE A 316 -17.39 -70.67 37.84
CA ILE A 316 -18.02 -69.36 37.61
C ILE A 316 -19.40 -69.34 38.28
N LEU A 317 -20.11 -68.22 38.24
CA LEU A 317 -21.51 -68.19 38.68
C LEU A 317 -22.44 -68.60 37.54
N ASN A 318 -23.47 -69.38 37.85
CA ASN A 318 -24.56 -69.66 36.92
C ASN A 318 -25.29 -68.35 36.55
N LYS A 319 -25.42 -68.05 35.26
CA LYS A 319 -25.99 -66.77 34.78
C LYS A 319 -27.41 -66.50 35.26
N THR A 320 -28.21 -67.56 35.41
CA THR A 320 -29.64 -67.44 35.77
C THR A 320 -29.89 -67.63 37.26
N LYS A 321 -29.10 -68.48 37.92
CA LYS A 321 -29.34 -68.90 39.31
C LYS A 321 -28.43 -68.24 40.33
N GLY A 322 -27.34 -67.59 39.91
CA GLY A 322 -26.35 -66.98 40.81
C GLY A 322 -25.58 -67.97 41.70
N ALA A 323 -25.75 -69.28 41.50
CA ALA A 323 -25.06 -70.33 42.25
C ALA A 323 -23.70 -70.69 41.63
N ASN A 324 -22.80 -71.25 42.41
CA ASN A 324 -21.53 -71.80 41.92
C ASN A 324 -21.79 -72.81 40.79
N PHE A 325 -21.10 -72.63 39.67
CA PHE A 325 -21.24 -73.43 38.46
C PHE A 325 -19.86 -73.85 37.97
N ASN A 326 -19.68 -75.15 37.85
CA ASN A 326 -18.47 -75.78 37.37
C ASN A 326 -18.60 -75.97 35.87
N ILE A 327 -17.72 -75.36 35.08
CA ILE A 327 -17.82 -75.45 33.63
C ILE A 327 -17.45 -76.84 33.12
N THR A 328 -18.03 -77.25 31.99
CA THR A 328 -17.50 -78.35 31.20
C THR A 328 -16.41 -77.80 30.27
N ASN A 329 -15.16 -78.25 30.41
CA ASN A 329 -14.01 -77.69 29.66
C ASN A 329 -14.19 -77.70 28.14
N SER A 330 -14.96 -78.65 27.57
CA SER A 330 -15.24 -78.70 26.13
C SER A 330 -16.31 -77.69 25.66
N SER A 331 -17.15 -77.21 26.58
CA SER A 331 -18.21 -76.23 26.31
C SER A 331 -17.71 -74.79 26.37
N TRP A 332 -16.44 -74.58 26.75
CA TRP A 332 -15.84 -73.26 26.95
C TRP A 332 -14.44 -73.19 26.36
N LYS A 333 -14.05 -71.99 25.94
CA LYS A 333 -12.71 -71.67 25.42
C LYS A 333 -12.11 -70.53 26.22
N LEU A 334 -10.80 -70.56 26.42
CA LEU A 334 -10.07 -69.41 26.97
C LEU A 334 -9.75 -68.44 25.83
N VAL A 335 -10.02 -67.16 26.04
CA VAL A 335 -9.58 -66.04 25.22
C VAL A 335 -8.78 -65.11 26.12
N VAL A 336 -7.58 -64.74 25.70
CA VAL A 336 -6.70 -63.85 26.45
C VAL A 336 -6.63 -62.52 25.72
N ARG A 337 -6.94 -61.44 26.44
CA ARG A 337 -6.79 -60.08 25.95
C ARG A 337 -5.69 -59.38 26.73
N ALA A 338 -4.78 -58.71 26.02
CA ALA A 338 -3.62 -58.06 26.62
C ALA A 338 -3.30 -56.73 25.93
N TRP A 339 -2.76 -55.79 26.70
CA TRP A 339 -2.35 -54.47 26.20
C TRP A 339 -0.90 -54.20 26.52
N ALA A 340 -0.17 -53.66 25.54
CA ALA A 340 1.07 -52.98 25.81
C ALA A 340 0.78 -51.68 26.56
N CYS A 341 1.59 -51.38 27.57
CA CYS A 341 1.60 -50.06 28.18
C CYS A 341 2.82 -49.30 27.69
N GLY A 342 2.61 -48.06 27.24
CA GLY A 342 3.67 -47.15 26.80
C GLY A 342 4.57 -46.77 27.98
N ASP A 343 5.58 -47.61 28.22
CA ASP A 343 6.58 -47.47 29.28
C ASP A 343 7.93 -46.94 28.77
N GLN A 344 7.91 -46.29 27.61
CA GLN A 344 9.09 -45.58 27.14
C GLN A 344 9.21 -44.30 27.97
N MET A 345 10.31 -44.15 28.71
CA MET A 345 10.65 -42.85 29.30
C MET A 345 10.79 -41.85 28.16
N THR A 346 10.13 -40.70 28.28
CA THR A 346 10.29 -39.59 27.35
C THR A 346 11.75 -39.17 27.34
N LYS A 347 12.42 -39.40 26.20
CA LYS A 347 13.80 -38.96 25.96
C LYS A 347 13.79 -37.63 25.25
N TYR A 348 14.62 -36.70 25.67
CA TYR A 348 14.66 -35.35 25.11
C TYR A 348 15.79 -35.25 24.11
N PHE A 349 15.60 -34.53 23.00
CA PHE A 349 16.61 -34.44 21.94
C PHE A 349 16.85 -33.00 21.48
N VAL A 350 18.06 -32.75 21.01
CA VAL A 350 18.49 -31.48 20.41
C VAL A 350 19.16 -31.70 19.05
N ASP A 351 19.15 -30.68 18.20
CA ASP A 351 19.87 -30.72 16.92
C ASP A 351 21.38 -30.50 17.08
N SER A 352 22.12 -30.56 15.97
CA SER A 352 23.57 -30.30 15.93
C SER A 352 23.98 -28.89 16.40
N LYS A 353 23.03 -27.97 16.56
CA LYS A 353 23.23 -26.61 17.07
C LYS A 353 22.73 -26.44 18.51
N GLY A 354 22.26 -27.51 19.14
CA GLY A 354 21.73 -27.51 20.51
C GLY A 354 20.27 -27.03 20.62
N ALA A 355 19.55 -26.83 19.52
CA ALA A 355 18.14 -26.43 19.56
C ALA A 355 17.25 -27.60 19.94
N TYR A 356 16.27 -27.38 20.83
CA TYR A 356 15.38 -28.42 21.31
C TYR A 356 14.47 -28.97 20.21
N LEU A 357 14.56 -30.27 19.95
CA LEU A 357 13.77 -30.98 18.93
C LEU A 357 12.50 -31.60 19.50
N GLY A 358 12.42 -31.80 20.82
CA GLY A 358 11.26 -32.37 21.49
C GLY A 358 11.59 -33.56 22.39
N GLY A 359 10.55 -34.05 23.08
CA GLY A 359 10.56 -35.32 23.80
C GLY A 359 10.00 -36.42 22.91
N PHE A 360 10.70 -37.55 22.83
CA PHE A 360 10.37 -38.68 21.99
C PHE A 360 10.14 -39.91 22.88
N ASP A 361 8.97 -40.51 22.72
CA ASP A 361 8.55 -41.71 23.45
C ASP A 361 8.79 -42.95 22.59
N GLY A 362 10.06 -43.35 22.43
CA GLY A 362 10.45 -44.55 21.69
C GLY A 362 10.46 -44.44 20.16
N ALA A 363 10.24 -43.25 19.59
CA ALA A 363 10.46 -42.98 18.17
C ALA A 363 11.95 -42.75 17.87
N GLU A 364 12.42 -43.20 16.71
CA GLU A 364 13.77 -42.90 16.20
C GLU A 364 13.90 -41.37 16.07
N PRO A 365 14.88 -40.74 16.75
CA PRO A 365 15.04 -39.29 16.66
C PRO A 365 15.54 -38.90 15.25
N PRO A 366 15.40 -37.63 14.85
CA PRO A 366 15.94 -37.14 13.58
C PRO A 366 17.45 -37.43 13.46
N ASP A 367 17.92 -37.80 12.26
CA ASP A 367 19.33 -38.08 11.99
C ASP A 367 20.23 -36.94 12.48
N GLY A 368 21.21 -37.27 13.33
CA GLY A 368 22.13 -36.30 13.93
C GLY A 368 21.64 -35.62 15.21
N ALA A 369 20.50 -36.04 15.78
CA ALA A 369 20.02 -35.56 17.06
C ALA A 369 20.82 -36.12 18.25
N THR A 370 21.01 -35.30 19.28
CA THR A 370 21.70 -35.67 20.52
C THR A 370 20.70 -35.76 21.67
N GLU A 371 20.75 -36.83 22.47
CA GLU A 371 19.89 -37.02 23.64
C GLU A 371 20.34 -36.09 24.79
N VAL A 372 19.38 -35.43 25.46
CA VAL A 372 19.58 -34.53 26.60
C VAL A 372 18.75 -35.00 27.81
N PRO A 373 19.20 -34.73 29.05
CA PRO A 373 18.59 -35.31 30.25
C PRO A 373 17.21 -34.72 30.61
N ASN A 374 16.92 -33.49 30.20
CA ASN A 374 15.68 -32.78 30.51
C ASN A 374 15.31 -31.78 29.41
N ALA A 375 14.02 -31.47 29.27
CA ALA A 375 13.54 -30.40 28.40
C ALA A 375 13.98 -29.01 28.90
N PRO A 376 14.08 -28.00 28.01
CA PRO A 376 14.35 -26.63 28.41
C PRO A 376 13.14 -26.02 29.16
N GLU A 377 13.39 -25.05 30.01
CA GLU A 377 12.34 -24.24 30.66
C GLU A 377 11.65 -23.29 29.67
N ASP A 378 12.39 -22.84 28.64
CA ASP A 378 11.93 -21.99 27.55
C ASP A 378 12.45 -22.55 26.21
N ALA A 379 11.58 -22.68 25.22
CA ALA A 379 11.91 -23.26 23.91
C ALA A 379 13.01 -22.51 23.13
N ARG A 380 13.40 -21.30 23.55
CA ARG A 380 14.49 -20.51 22.97
C ARG A 380 15.85 -20.82 23.61
N GLN A 381 15.89 -21.59 24.69
CA GLN A 381 17.14 -22.04 25.28
C GLN A 381 17.84 -23.02 24.34
N VAL A 382 19.16 -22.94 24.30
CA VAL A 382 20.03 -23.79 23.49
C VAL A 382 20.85 -24.66 24.42
N TRP A 383 20.94 -25.95 24.13
CA TRP A 383 21.76 -26.89 24.87
C TRP A 383 23.24 -26.65 24.57
N GLN A 384 24.03 -26.42 25.62
CA GLN A 384 25.46 -26.07 25.52
C GLN A 384 26.40 -27.26 25.76
N GLY A 385 25.85 -28.47 25.95
CA GLY A 385 26.59 -29.70 26.18
C GLY A 385 26.50 -30.20 27.63
N ASP A 386 26.50 -29.30 28.60
CA ASP A 386 26.42 -29.57 30.04
C ASP A 386 25.20 -28.94 30.72
N GLY A 387 24.41 -28.16 29.99
CA GLY A 387 23.18 -27.54 30.47
C GLY A 387 22.47 -26.70 29.41
N TRP A 388 21.26 -26.25 29.75
CA TRP A 388 20.53 -25.28 28.96
C TRP A 388 21.11 -23.87 29.17
N SER A 389 21.20 -23.08 28.10
CA SER A 389 21.50 -21.65 28.20
C SER A 389 20.52 -20.95 29.14
N ASP A 390 20.90 -19.80 29.71
CA ASP A 390 19.96 -19.00 30.51
C ASP A 390 18.66 -18.70 29.74
N ALA A 391 17.53 -18.79 30.44
CA ALA A 391 16.23 -18.45 29.85
C ALA A 391 16.27 -16.97 29.43
N PRO A 392 15.87 -16.63 28.19
CA PRO A 392 15.87 -15.24 27.75
C PRO A 392 14.96 -14.41 28.67
N THR A 393 15.53 -13.43 29.36
CA THR A 393 14.76 -12.54 30.23
C THR A 393 13.67 -11.85 29.41
N MET A 394 12.41 -11.94 29.86
CA MET A 394 11.29 -11.25 29.24
C MET A 394 11.63 -9.77 29.10
N ARG A 395 11.64 -9.24 27.87
CA ARG A 395 11.98 -7.83 27.63
C ARG A 395 10.97 -6.94 28.35
N ARG A 396 11.45 -6.18 29.33
CA ARG A 396 10.62 -5.29 30.14
C ARG A 396 10.32 -4.03 29.35
N LEU A 397 9.06 -3.60 29.41
CA LEU A 397 8.53 -2.43 28.71
C LEU A 397 8.42 -1.27 29.70
N VAL A 398 8.70 -0.06 29.23
CA VAL A 398 8.45 1.19 29.94
C VAL A 398 7.60 2.09 29.06
N LEU A 399 6.62 2.77 29.65
CA LEU A 399 5.78 3.74 28.93
C LEU A 399 6.63 4.91 28.45
N LYS A 400 6.47 5.29 27.17
CA LYS A 400 7.16 6.46 26.59
C LYS A 400 6.85 7.75 27.35
N SER A 401 5.64 7.87 27.90
CA SER A 401 5.24 9.00 28.76
C SER A 401 6.06 9.07 30.05
N VAL A 402 6.37 7.91 30.66
CA VAL A 402 7.21 7.83 31.86
C VAL A 402 8.65 8.19 31.53
N VAL A 403 9.18 7.69 30.41
CA VAL A 403 10.52 8.07 29.93
C VAL A 403 10.60 9.57 29.69
N GLN A 404 9.60 10.14 29.03
CA GLN A 404 9.55 11.58 28.74
C GLN A 404 9.42 12.42 30.02
N ALA A 405 8.65 11.98 31.01
CA ALA A 405 8.59 12.62 32.33
C ALA A 405 9.96 12.65 33.01
N ARG A 406 10.71 11.54 32.99
CA ARG A 406 12.05 11.48 33.57
C ARG A 406 13.05 12.37 32.83
N ILE A 407 12.92 12.51 31.51
CA ILE A 407 13.73 13.44 30.70
C ILE A 407 13.37 14.91 31.01
N ILE A 408 12.08 15.20 31.27
CA ILE A 408 11.60 16.51 31.77
C ILE A 408 12.26 16.83 33.10
N ASP A 409 12.19 15.90 34.07
CA ASP A 409 12.75 16.08 35.41
C ASP A 409 14.27 16.30 35.38
N ALA A 410 14.96 15.68 34.42
CA ALA A 410 16.39 15.88 34.19
C ALA A 410 16.74 17.18 33.44
N GLY A 411 15.74 17.98 33.04
CA GLY A 411 15.94 19.25 32.33
C GLY A 411 16.49 19.11 30.91
N LYS A 412 16.33 17.93 30.28
CA LYS A 412 16.93 17.60 28.98
C LYS A 412 15.95 17.63 27.80
N MET A 413 14.72 18.10 28.02
CA MET A 413 13.69 18.10 26.97
C MET A 413 14.02 18.92 25.72
N PRO A 414 14.63 20.12 25.80
CA PRO A 414 15.02 20.84 24.60
C PRO A 414 15.99 20.04 23.72
N GLN A 415 16.97 19.36 24.33
CA GLN A 415 17.93 18.51 23.62
C GLN A 415 17.27 17.24 23.08
N ALA A 416 16.38 16.61 23.85
CA ALA A 416 15.63 15.42 23.42
C ALA A 416 14.73 15.74 22.23
N TYR A 417 14.06 16.88 22.24
CA TYR A 417 13.23 17.34 21.14
C TYR A 417 14.05 17.58 19.86
N ALA A 418 15.21 18.24 19.97
CA ALA A 418 16.10 18.45 18.83
C ALA A 418 16.62 17.13 18.24
N MET A 419 16.97 16.14 19.08
CA MET A 419 17.43 14.83 18.63
C MET A 419 16.33 13.99 17.97
N LEU A 420 15.11 13.99 18.55
CA LEU A 420 13.97 13.25 18.01
C LEU A 420 13.51 13.84 16.68
N THR A 421 13.49 15.17 16.55
CA THR A 421 13.06 15.85 15.31
C THR A 421 14.15 15.89 14.23
N GLY A 422 15.43 15.77 14.62
CA GLY A 422 16.56 15.71 13.69
C GLY A 422 16.76 14.35 13.00
N ASN A 423 16.06 13.29 13.44
CA ASN A 423 16.14 11.96 12.84
C ASN A 423 14.72 11.42 12.58
N ALA A 424 14.32 11.34 11.30
CA ALA A 424 12.99 10.90 10.89
C ALA A 424 12.62 9.49 11.39
N VAL A 425 13.60 8.58 11.55
CA VAL A 425 13.38 7.23 12.08
C VAL A 425 13.09 7.28 13.57
N TYR A 426 13.84 8.07 14.33
CA TYR A 426 13.59 8.26 15.77
C TYR A 426 12.27 8.97 16.01
N PHE A 427 11.95 9.98 15.19
CA PHE A 427 10.65 10.65 15.22
C PHE A 427 9.50 9.66 15.00
N ALA A 428 9.55 8.88 13.92
CA ALA A 428 8.51 7.92 13.59
C ALA A 428 8.35 6.83 14.67
N ARG A 429 9.45 6.25 15.16
CA ARG A 429 9.41 5.19 16.19
C ARG A 429 8.94 5.73 17.55
N TRP A 430 9.33 6.94 17.93
CA TRP A 430 8.96 7.53 19.21
C TRP A 430 7.50 7.98 19.24
N PHE A 431 7.02 8.62 18.16
CA PHE A 431 5.66 9.15 18.08
C PHE A 431 4.64 8.21 17.40
N ALA A 432 5.03 6.96 17.13
CA ALA A 432 4.12 5.91 16.67
C ALA A 432 2.94 5.72 17.66
N PRO A 433 1.69 6.01 17.27
CA PRO A 433 0.54 6.00 18.18
C PRO A 433 0.11 4.59 18.61
N ASP A 434 0.48 3.57 17.84
CA ASP A 434 0.18 2.15 18.08
C ASP A 434 1.13 1.49 19.09
N ARG A 435 2.22 2.16 19.50
CA ARG A 435 3.17 1.66 20.49
C ARG A 435 3.48 2.71 21.56
N PRO A 436 2.69 2.79 22.65
CA PRO A 436 2.92 3.75 23.74
C PRO A 436 4.11 3.39 24.65
N GLU A 437 4.76 2.26 24.40
CA GLU A 437 5.84 1.71 25.22
C GLU A 437 7.11 1.50 24.40
N VAL A 438 8.24 1.43 25.09
CA VAL A 438 9.54 1.08 24.53
C VAL A 438 10.20 0.02 25.41
N TYR A 439 10.96 -0.88 24.81
CA TYR A 439 11.72 -1.87 25.59
C TYR A 439 12.85 -1.18 26.34
N ALA A 440 13.04 -1.54 27.61
CA ALA A 440 14.11 -0.99 28.44
C ALA A 440 15.52 -1.28 27.88
N ASP A 441 15.65 -2.33 27.06
CA ASP A 441 16.87 -2.73 26.37
C ASP A 441 16.96 -2.25 24.91
N ASP A 442 15.99 -1.46 24.41
CA ASP A 442 15.99 -0.99 23.02
C ASP A 442 17.25 -0.15 22.72
N PRO A 443 18.07 -0.54 21.72
CA PRO A 443 19.34 0.13 21.43
C PRO A 443 19.17 1.61 21.06
N ASP A 444 18.10 1.96 20.36
CA ASP A 444 17.85 3.35 19.94
C ASP A 444 17.40 4.19 21.14
N ALA A 445 16.55 3.63 22.01
CA ALA A 445 16.14 4.29 23.24
C ALA A 445 17.33 4.54 24.17
N LYS A 446 18.21 3.54 24.34
CA LYS A 446 19.45 3.70 25.10
C LYS A 446 20.36 4.76 24.50
N THR A 447 20.54 4.73 23.17
CA THR A 447 21.37 5.70 22.45
C THR A 447 20.83 7.13 22.64
N LEU A 448 19.52 7.33 22.54
CA LEU A 448 18.88 8.62 22.80
C LEU A 448 19.16 9.11 24.22
N VAL A 449 18.91 8.27 25.23
CA VAL A 449 19.09 8.65 26.63
C VAL A 449 20.56 8.95 26.96
N THR A 450 21.49 8.11 26.48
CA THR A 450 22.92 8.29 26.69
C THR A 450 23.44 9.55 26.00
N ALA A 451 22.95 9.87 24.79
CA ALA A 451 23.32 11.09 24.08
C ALA A 451 22.84 12.37 24.80
N LEU A 452 21.79 12.28 25.62
CA LEU A 452 21.35 13.38 26.49
C LEU A 452 22.23 13.54 27.75
N GLY A 453 23.17 12.62 27.97
CA GLY A 453 24.02 12.54 29.16
C GLY A 453 23.30 11.97 30.38
N LEU A 454 22.25 11.15 30.16
CA LEU A 454 21.45 10.54 31.22
C LEU A 454 21.78 9.05 31.35
N ASP A 455 21.58 8.50 32.54
CA ASP A 455 21.72 7.06 32.78
C ASP A 455 20.52 6.30 32.19
N ALA A 456 20.80 5.45 31.19
CA ALA A 456 19.79 4.64 30.54
C ALA A 456 19.11 3.67 31.50
N ALA A 457 19.81 3.16 32.52
CA ALA A 457 19.23 2.24 33.49
C ALA A 457 18.15 2.93 34.35
N SER A 458 18.38 4.18 34.75
CA SER A 458 17.41 4.98 35.49
C SER A 458 16.23 5.46 34.63
N ILE A 459 16.50 5.94 33.41
CA ILE A 459 15.47 6.56 32.58
C ILE A 459 14.56 5.52 31.92
N LEU A 460 15.10 4.35 31.54
CA LEU A 460 14.35 3.27 30.89
C LEU A 460 13.91 2.18 31.87
N ALA A 461 14.05 2.39 33.18
CA ALA A 461 13.56 1.46 34.19
C ALA A 461 12.04 1.23 34.03
N PRO A 462 11.57 -0.02 33.91
CA PRO A 462 10.15 -0.35 33.82
C PRO A 462 9.37 0.08 35.08
#